data_AF-A0A4P9YZA4-F1
#
_entry.id   AF-A0A4P9YZA4-F1
#
_cell.length_a   1.000
_cell.length_b   1.000
_cell.length_c   1.000
_cell.angle_alpha   90.00
_cell.angle_beta   90.00
_cell.angle_gamma   90.00
#
_symmetry.space_group_name_H-M   'P 1'
#
loop_
_entity.id
_entity.type
_entity.pdbx_description
1 polymer ?
#
loop_
_entity_poly.entity_id
_entity_poly.type
_entity_poly.pdbx_seq_one_letter_code
_entity_poly.pdbx_strand_id
1 'polypeptide(L)'
;MTYIELVNLFKTVNMLKARSRVLALWCCLIPCLIGVFTVTIFMLMELGIYFNCRHLVWTILTGISISNVCHSMVLMQKAYLILGRAKWIVYTSIVPMLSQLSYVFVMVHTSYITLAPDIGCSIHYPYFTIWLWFANSFPLNMIFSAIFCYIAIKQYRQYGSSAWRRLARDGIQTMCMAALCNTMCCILLIVQPAGPNSDLLLAMDW
;
A
#
# COMPACT_ATOMS: atom_id res chain seq x y z
N MET A 1 16.94 -4.87 -2.25
CA MET A 1 15.84 -3.95 -1.85
C MET A 1 16.38 -2.64 -1.26
N THR A 2 17.27 -2.70 -0.26
CA THR A 2 17.84 -1.53 0.46
C THR A 2 18.39 -0.39 -0.40
N TYR A 3 19.17 -0.68 -1.45
CA TYR A 3 19.77 0.37 -2.29
C TYR A 3 18.70 1.25 -2.98
N ILE A 4 17.63 0.64 -3.47
CA ILE A 4 16.54 1.36 -4.16
C ILE A 4 15.81 2.27 -3.17
N GLU A 5 15.57 1.78 -1.95
CA GLU A 5 14.93 2.57 -0.89
C GLU A 5 15.78 3.76 -0.45
N LEU A 6 17.11 3.58 -0.32
CA LEU A 6 18.02 4.67 0.03
C LEU A 6 18.07 5.75 -1.06
N VAL A 7 18.09 5.36 -2.34
CA VAL A 7 18.03 6.30 -3.46
C VAL A 7 16.70 7.05 -3.48
N ASN A 8 15.58 6.36 -3.25
CA ASN A 8 14.25 6.96 -3.18
C ASN A 8 14.13 7.92 -1.99
N LEU A 9 14.68 7.54 -0.83
CA LEU A 9 14.74 8.38 0.36
C LEU A 9 15.52 9.66 0.08
N PHE A 10 16.72 9.55 -0.50
CA PHE A 10 17.55 10.71 -0.82
C PHE A 10 16.85 11.68 -1.79
N LYS A 11 16.22 11.16 -2.84
CA LYS A 11 15.43 11.97 -3.79
C LYS A 11 14.25 12.66 -3.11
N THR A 12 13.52 11.93 -2.26
CA THR A 12 12.33 12.46 -1.56
C THR A 12 12.71 13.53 -0.55
N VAL A 13 13.81 13.35 0.19
CA VAL A 13 14.34 14.36 1.13
C VAL A 13 14.74 15.64 0.40
N ASN A 14 15.41 15.55 -0.74
CA ASN A 14 15.78 16.72 -1.54
C ASN A 14 14.54 17.46 -2.08
N MET A 15 13.49 16.73 -2.49
CA MET A 15 12.22 17.33 -2.90
C MET A 15 11.48 17.97 -1.72
N LEU A 16 11.53 17.36 -0.53
CA LEU A 16 10.89 17.89 0.67
C LEU A 16 11.59 19.17 1.17
N LYS A 17 12.92 19.24 1.09
CA LYS A 17 13.69 20.46 1.37
C LYS A 17 13.27 21.61 0.45
N ALA A 18 12.98 21.31 -0.82
CA ALA A 18 12.53 22.32 -1.77
C ALA A 18 11.06 22.75 -1.56
N ARG A 19 10.16 21.84 -1.13
CA ARG A 19 8.72 22.12 -0.93
C ARG A 19 8.11 21.33 0.24
N SER A 20 8.35 21.78 1.47
CA SER A 20 7.91 21.09 2.70
C SER A 20 6.40 21.07 2.96
N ARG A 21 5.61 21.95 2.31
CA ARG A 21 4.17 22.09 2.55
C ARG A 21 3.29 21.10 1.77
N VAL A 22 3.89 20.23 0.93
CA VAL A 22 3.12 19.29 0.11
C VAL A 22 2.96 17.96 0.87
N LEU A 23 1.73 17.65 1.30
CA LEU A 23 1.39 16.43 2.04
C LEU A 23 1.85 15.14 1.35
N ALA A 24 1.70 15.05 0.02
CA ALA A 24 2.15 13.90 -0.75
C ALA A 24 3.65 13.57 -0.54
N LEU A 25 4.52 14.57 -0.35
CA LEU A 25 5.95 14.31 -0.12
C LEU A 25 6.19 13.66 1.25
N TRP A 26 5.44 14.06 2.27
CA TRP A 26 5.49 13.41 3.58
C TRP A 26 4.96 11.98 3.53
N CYS A 27 3.84 11.76 2.81
CA CYS A 27 3.29 10.42 2.60
C CYS A 27 4.25 9.52 1.80
N CYS A 28 5.16 10.04 0.99
CA CYS A 28 6.20 9.22 0.35
C CYS A 28 7.42 8.99 1.26
N LEU A 29 7.77 9.97 2.10
CA LEU A 29 8.93 9.86 3.00
C LEU A 29 8.71 8.87 4.14
N ILE A 30 7.50 8.88 4.75
CA ILE A 30 7.17 8.03 5.90
C ILE A 30 7.35 6.53 5.59
N PRO A 31 6.78 5.98 4.49
CA PRO A 31 6.98 4.58 4.12
C PRO A 31 8.45 4.23 3.87
N CYS A 32 9.23 5.12 3.24
CA CYS A 32 10.65 4.88 3.02
C CYS A 32 11.44 4.80 4.34
N LEU A 33 11.15 5.67 5.30
CA LEU A 33 11.79 5.62 6.63
C LEU A 33 11.44 4.33 7.38
N ILE A 34 10.16 3.93 7.29
CA ILE A 34 9.67 2.69 7.89
C ILE A 34 10.33 1.47 7.23
N GLY A 35 10.47 1.43 5.91
CA GLY A 35 11.16 0.36 5.18
C GLY A 35 12.62 0.22 5.60
N VAL A 36 13.34 1.34 5.70
CA VAL A 36 14.73 1.31 6.21
C VAL A 36 14.77 0.79 7.65
N PHE A 37 13.82 1.18 8.49
CA PHE A 37 13.74 0.72 9.88
C PHE A 37 13.43 -0.77 9.99
N THR A 38 12.46 -1.28 9.23
CA THR A 38 12.10 -2.71 9.22
C THR A 38 13.25 -3.58 8.71
N VAL A 39 13.93 -3.17 7.65
CA VAL A 39 15.10 -3.90 7.12
C VAL A 39 16.26 -3.89 8.12
N THR A 40 16.48 -2.77 8.81
CA THR A 40 17.53 -2.69 9.85
C THR A 40 17.24 -3.68 10.99
N ILE A 41 15.99 -3.74 11.45
CA ILE A 41 15.57 -4.73 12.46
C ILE A 41 15.78 -6.16 11.95
N PHE A 42 15.37 -6.45 10.72
CA PHE A 42 15.53 -7.77 10.11
C PHE A 42 17.00 -8.20 10.08
N MET A 43 17.91 -7.31 9.67
CA MET A 43 19.35 -7.58 9.66
C MET A 43 19.92 -7.80 11.08
N LEU A 44 19.42 -7.08 12.09
CA LEU A 44 19.80 -7.29 13.49
C LEU A 44 19.33 -8.65 14.03
N MET A 45 18.19 -9.15 13.54
CA MET A 45 17.68 -10.48 13.89
C MET A 45 18.52 -11.59 13.26
N GLU A 46 18.89 -11.45 11.98
CA GLU A 46 19.79 -12.38 11.28
C GLU A 46 21.17 -12.46 11.95
N LEU A 47 21.64 -11.37 12.55
CA LEU A 47 22.87 -11.33 13.33
C LEU A 47 22.74 -11.96 14.74
N GLY A 48 21.54 -12.39 15.15
CA GLY A 48 21.30 -13.03 16.44
C GLY A 48 21.36 -12.09 17.66
N ILE A 49 21.40 -10.77 17.46
CA ILE A 49 21.57 -9.78 18.54
C ILE A 49 20.24 -9.49 19.25
N TYR A 50 19.13 -9.58 18.52
CA TYR A 50 17.78 -9.30 19.03
C TYR A 50 16.78 -10.31 18.48
N PHE A 51 16.13 -11.10 19.33
CA PHE A 51 15.21 -12.14 18.88
C PHE A 51 13.87 -12.09 19.60
N ASN A 52 12.90 -11.40 18.99
CA ASN A 52 11.51 -11.45 19.43
C ASN A 52 10.59 -11.41 18.21
N CYS A 53 10.09 -12.59 17.83
CA CYS A 53 9.20 -12.76 16.69
C CYS A 53 7.97 -11.85 16.76
N ARG A 54 7.41 -11.63 17.96
CA ARG A 54 6.24 -10.77 18.11
C ARG A 54 6.53 -9.32 17.72
N HIS A 55 7.70 -8.79 18.13
CA HIS A 55 8.10 -7.44 17.74
C HIS A 55 8.39 -7.33 16.24
N LEU A 56 8.99 -8.36 15.63
CA LEU A 56 9.22 -8.38 14.18
C LEU A 56 7.90 -8.27 13.42
N VAL A 57 6.97 -9.17 13.73
CA VAL A 57 5.65 -9.23 13.08
C VAL A 57 4.90 -7.92 13.27
N TRP A 58 4.95 -7.35 14.48
CA TRP A 58 4.32 -6.06 14.76
C TRP A 58 4.90 -4.93 13.91
N THR A 59 6.23 -4.87 13.81
CA THR A 59 6.92 -3.84 13.02
C THR A 59 6.61 -3.97 11.53
N ILE A 60 6.60 -5.21 11.00
CA ILE A 60 6.28 -5.48 9.60
C ILE A 60 4.83 -5.08 9.30
N LEU A 61 3.85 -5.60 10.05
CA LEU A 61 2.43 -5.34 9.81
C LEU A 61 2.06 -3.85 9.97
N THR A 62 2.64 -3.17 10.96
CA THR A 62 2.41 -1.74 11.16
C THR A 62 3.02 -0.92 10.01
N GLY A 63 4.23 -1.27 9.57
CA GLY A 63 4.89 -0.57 8.46
C GLY A 63 4.15 -0.73 7.14
N ILE A 64 3.68 -1.95 6.88
CA ILE A 64 2.77 -2.32 5.78
C ILE A 64 1.52 -1.44 5.80
N SER A 65 0.76 -1.39 6.90
CA SER A 65 -0.46 -0.57 6.92
C SER A 65 -0.22 0.93 6.83
N ILE A 66 0.85 1.45 7.44
CA ILE A 66 1.19 2.88 7.28
C ILE A 66 1.49 3.18 5.81
N SER A 67 2.20 2.29 5.13
CA SER A 67 2.52 2.42 3.70
C SER A 67 1.26 2.44 2.83
N ASN A 68 0.31 1.55 3.11
CA ASN A 68 -0.98 1.52 2.40
C ASN A 68 -1.83 2.76 2.62
N VAL A 69 -1.90 3.25 3.87
CA VAL A 69 -2.61 4.50 4.18
C VAL A 69 -1.95 5.66 3.46
N CYS A 70 -0.61 5.75 3.49
CA CYS A 70 0.13 6.78 2.77
C CYS A 70 -0.12 6.75 1.25
N HIS A 71 -0.10 5.56 0.65
CA HIS A 71 -0.39 5.39 -0.78
C HIS A 71 -1.83 5.83 -1.10
N SER A 72 -2.79 5.38 -0.30
CA SER A 72 -4.20 5.77 -0.43
C SER A 72 -4.40 7.28 -0.25
N MET A 73 -3.66 7.93 0.66
CA MET A 73 -3.69 9.39 0.84
C MET A 73 -3.19 10.13 -0.40
N VAL A 74 -2.10 9.67 -1.02
CA VAL A 74 -1.55 10.28 -2.24
C VAL A 74 -2.55 10.16 -3.40
N LEU A 75 -3.14 8.98 -3.59
CA LEU A 75 -4.18 8.75 -4.60
C LEU A 75 -5.40 9.63 -4.35
N MET A 76 -5.87 9.69 -3.11
CA MET A 76 -6.98 10.55 -2.69
C MET A 76 -6.68 12.02 -2.96
N GLN A 77 -5.48 12.51 -2.63
CA GLN A 77 -5.10 13.90 -2.87
C GLN A 77 -5.14 14.24 -4.37
N LYS A 78 -4.65 13.33 -5.22
CA LYS A 78 -4.68 13.49 -6.67
C LYS A 78 -6.10 13.46 -7.22
N ALA A 79 -6.90 12.48 -6.81
CA ALA A 79 -8.31 12.39 -7.17
C ALA A 79 -9.09 13.64 -6.75
N TYR A 80 -8.86 14.14 -5.52
CA TYR A 80 -9.49 15.34 -4.99
C TYR A 80 -9.17 16.58 -5.82
N LEU A 81 -7.92 16.75 -6.26
CA LEU A 81 -7.53 17.86 -7.13
C LEU A 81 -8.15 17.76 -8.52
N ILE A 82 -8.20 16.55 -9.10
CA ILE A 82 -8.74 16.36 -10.46
C ILE A 82 -10.26 16.52 -10.50
N LEU A 83 -10.98 16.10 -9.46
CA LEU A 83 -12.44 16.27 -9.36
C LEU A 83 -12.87 17.66 -8.89
N GLY A 84 -11.96 18.64 -8.86
CA GLY A 84 -12.32 20.01 -8.51
C GLY A 84 -12.69 20.17 -7.04
N ARG A 85 -11.98 19.50 -6.14
CA ARG A 85 -12.12 19.62 -4.67
C ARG A 85 -13.46 19.12 -4.10
N ALA A 86 -14.06 18.12 -4.75
CA ALA A 86 -15.28 17.48 -4.26
C ALA A 86 -15.05 16.81 -2.89
N LYS A 87 -15.72 17.31 -1.84
CA LYS A 87 -15.57 16.82 -0.45
C LYS A 87 -16.08 15.38 -0.27
N TRP A 88 -17.02 14.93 -1.09
CA TRP A 88 -17.58 13.57 -1.01
C TRP A 88 -16.50 12.48 -1.12
N ILE A 89 -15.49 12.68 -1.96
CA ILE A 89 -14.36 11.74 -2.13
C ILE A 89 -13.61 11.53 -0.82
N VAL A 90 -13.42 12.61 -0.06
CA VAL A 90 -12.71 12.54 1.22
C VAL A 90 -13.52 11.70 2.22
N TYR A 91 -14.83 11.91 2.29
CA TYR A 91 -15.69 11.12 3.18
C TYR A 91 -15.76 9.64 2.78
N THR A 92 -15.85 9.34 1.48
CA THR A 92 -15.91 7.94 1.00
C THR A 92 -14.59 7.20 1.11
N SER A 93 -13.45 7.89 1.01
CA SER A 93 -12.13 7.27 1.17
C SER A 93 -11.69 7.14 2.63
N ILE A 94 -12.07 8.06 3.53
CA ILE A 94 -11.66 8.01 4.94
C ILE A 94 -12.14 6.74 5.64
N VAL A 95 -13.39 6.34 5.42
CA VAL A 95 -13.99 5.16 6.08
C VAL A 95 -13.16 3.88 5.82
N PRO A 96 -12.89 3.48 4.57
CA PRO A 96 -12.07 2.30 4.32
C PRO A 96 -10.59 2.52 4.68
N MET A 97 -10.06 3.74 4.66
CA MET A 97 -8.69 4.01 5.14
C MET A 97 -8.54 3.78 6.65
N LEU A 98 -9.54 4.15 7.45
CA LEU A 98 -9.57 3.82 8.88
C LEU A 98 -9.67 2.30 9.09
N SER A 99 -10.41 1.62 8.22
CA SER A 99 -10.54 0.16 8.25
C SER A 99 -9.22 -0.56 7.91
N GLN A 100 -8.35 0.03 7.09
CA GLN A 100 -6.98 -0.49 6.85
C GLN A 100 -6.09 -0.42 8.10
N LEU A 101 -6.30 0.57 8.99
CA LEU A 101 -5.58 0.66 10.25
C LEU A 101 -6.09 -0.37 11.27
N SER A 102 -7.40 -0.60 11.32
CA SER A 102 -7.97 -1.61 12.22
C SER A 102 -7.56 -3.03 11.85
N TYR A 103 -7.29 -3.31 10.57
CA TYR A 103 -6.77 -4.61 10.10
C TYR A 103 -5.54 -5.06 10.87
N VAL A 104 -4.54 -4.19 11.07
CA VAL A 104 -3.32 -4.54 11.83
C VAL A 104 -3.65 -4.98 13.23
N PHE A 105 -4.54 -4.23 13.89
CA PHE A 105 -4.90 -4.49 15.27
C PHE A 105 -5.56 -5.86 15.40
N VAL A 106 -6.53 -6.16 14.54
CA VAL A 106 -7.18 -7.48 14.50
C VAL A 106 -6.14 -8.57 14.26
N MET A 107 -5.30 -8.41 13.24
CA MET A 107 -4.29 -9.39 12.85
C MET A 107 -3.33 -9.74 13.98
N VAL A 108 -2.82 -8.74 14.69
CA VAL A 108 -1.88 -8.93 15.79
C VAL A 108 -2.54 -9.65 16.98
N HIS A 109 -3.83 -9.40 17.21
CA HIS A 109 -4.55 -9.99 18.34
C HIS A 109 -5.07 -11.40 18.05
N THR A 110 -5.31 -11.74 16.79
CA THR A 110 -5.90 -13.05 16.42
C THR A 110 -4.89 -14.05 15.85
N SER A 111 -3.69 -13.60 15.45
CA SER A 111 -2.66 -14.48 14.91
C SER A 111 -1.81 -15.13 16.01
N TYR A 112 -1.42 -16.38 15.77
CA TYR A 112 -0.45 -17.08 16.61
C TYR A 112 0.90 -17.09 15.91
N ILE A 113 1.93 -16.66 16.65
CA ILE A 113 3.29 -16.57 16.14
C ILE A 113 4.08 -17.72 16.76
N THR A 114 4.61 -18.60 15.92
CA THR A 114 5.41 -19.76 16.31
C THR A 114 6.82 -19.60 15.77
N LEU A 115 7.80 -20.09 16.52
CA LEU A 115 9.18 -20.16 16.08
C LEU A 115 9.44 -21.56 15.52
N ALA A 116 9.67 -21.65 14.22
CA ALA A 116 10.08 -22.88 13.54
C ALA A 116 11.59 -22.86 13.33
N PRO A 117 12.31 -23.97 13.61
CA PRO A 117 13.76 -24.03 13.47
C PRO A 117 14.24 -23.87 12.02
N ASP A 118 13.39 -24.19 11.04
CA ASP A 118 13.80 -24.27 9.62
C ASP A 118 13.53 -22.98 8.84
N ILE A 119 12.55 -22.19 9.31
CA ILE A 119 11.97 -21.04 8.57
C ILE A 119 12.00 -19.75 9.42
N GLY A 120 12.38 -19.85 10.70
CA GLY A 120 12.36 -18.74 11.65
C GLY A 120 10.94 -18.47 12.18
N CYS A 121 10.57 -17.19 12.27
CA CYS A 121 9.27 -16.78 12.80
C CYS A 121 8.16 -17.01 11.76
N SER A 122 7.25 -17.95 12.04
CA SER A 122 6.07 -18.21 11.21
C SER A 122 4.82 -17.60 11.85
N ILE A 123 3.93 -17.07 11.01
CA ILE A 123 2.66 -16.46 11.44
C ILE A 123 1.53 -17.35 10.95
N HIS A 124 0.74 -17.90 11.88
CA HIS A 124 -0.45 -18.66 11.53
C HIS A 124 -1.65 -17.71 11.46
N TYR A 125 -2.05 -17.39 10.23
CA TYR A 125 -3.19 -16.53 9.95
C TYR A 125 -4.50 -17.31 10.02
N PRO A 126 -5.55 -16.78 10.68
CA PRO A 126 -6.87 -17.37 10.61
C PRO A 126 -7.51 -17.15 9.22
N TYR A 127 -8.35 -18.07 8.77
CA TYR A 127 -8.97 -18.04 7.43
C TYR A 127 -9.71 -16.73 7.10
N PHE A 128 -10.32 -16.07 8.09
CA PHE A 128 -11.04 -14.81 7.88
C PHE A 128 -10.11 -13.63 7.54
N THR A 129 -8.80 -13.76 7.73
CA THR A 129 -7.78 -12.74 7.42
C THR A 129 -7.87 -12.26 5.97
N ILE A 130 -7.94 -13.20 5.03
CA ILE A 130 -7.93 -12.91 3.60
C ILE A 130 -9.18 -12.12 3.23
N TRP A 131 -10.33 -12.52 3.78
CA TRP A 131 -11.60 -11.82 3.61
C TRP A 131 -11.57 -10.41 4.20
N LEU A 132 -10.98 -10.24 5.38
CA LEU A 132 -10.83 -8.94 6.02
C LEU A 132 -9.90 -8.01 5.21
N TRP A 133 -8.78 -8.54 4.74
CA TRP A 133 -7.86 -7.80 3.87
C TRP A 133 -8.54 -7.38 2.57
N PHE A 134 -9.25 -8.30 1.90
CA PHE A 134 -10.01 -8.00 0.69
C PHE A 134 -11.07 -6.93 0.94
N ALA A 135 -11.87 -7.06 2.01
CA ALA A 135 -12.91 -6.10 2.36
C ALA A 135 -12.36 -4.69 2.63
N ASN A 136 -11.10 -4.58 3.05
CA ASN A 136 -10.43 -3.30 3.29
C ASN A 136 -9.78 -2.70 2.03
N SER A 137 -9.09 -3.52 1.25
CA SER A 137 -8.32 -3.07 0.08
C SER A 137 -9.19 -2.86 -1.16
N PHE A 138 -10.14 -3.77 -1.40
CA PHE A 138 -10.95 -3.78 -2.62
C PHE A 138 -11.81 -2.53 -2.79
N PRO A 139 -12.57 -2.03 -1.79
CA PRO A 139 -13.41 -0.86 -1.97
C PRO A 139 -12.61 0.39 -2.32
N LEU A 140 -11.44 0.60 -1.69
CA LEU A 140 -10.57 1.73 -1.98
C LEU A 140 -10.01 1.68 -3.39
N ASN A 141 -9.47 0.53 -3.78
CA ASN A 141 -8.91 0.34 -5.12
C ASN A 141 -9.99 0.47 -6.20
N MET A 142 -11.19 -0.05 -5.95
CA MET A 142 -12.33 0.07 -6.86
C MET A 142 -12.80 1.53 -6.99
N ILE A 143 -12.92 2.28 -5.89
CA ILE A 143 -13.29 3.70 -5.92
C ILE A 143 -12.25 4.50 -6.71
N PHE A 144 -10.96 4.33 -6.43
CA PHE A 144 -9.91 5.06 -7.14
C PHE A 144 -9.84 4.67 -8.61
N SER A 145 -9.94 3.38 -8.94
CA SER A 145 -9.98 2.89 -10.32
C SER A 145 -11.18 3.47 -11.10
N ALA A 146 -12.37 3.46 -10.50
CA ALA A 146 -13.56 4.05 -11.11
C ALA A 146 -13.40 5.56 -11.38
N ILE A 147 -12.83 6.29 -10.41
CA ILE A 147 -12.53 7.72 -10.54
C ILE A 147 -11.52 7.97 -11.68
N PHE A 148 -10.40 7.23 -11.70
CA PHE A 148 -9.38 7.41 -12.73
C PHE A 148 -9.89 7.01 -14.12
N CYS A 149 -10.69 5.95 -14.23
CA CYS A 149 -11.36 5.59 -15.47
C CYS A 149 -12.31 6.68 -15.95
N TYR A 150 -13.14 7.25 -15.06
CA TYR A 150 -14.03 8.35 -15.40
C TYR A 150 -13.26 9.57 -15.94
N ILE A 151 -12.15 9.94 -15.27
CA ILE A 151 -11.27 11.03 -15.71
C ILE A 151 -10.66 10.72 -17.08
N ALA A 152 -10.14 9.50 -17.27
CA ALA A 152 -9.53 9.09 -18.53
C ALA A 152 -10.53 9.18 -19.69
N ILE A 153 -11.77 8.71 -19.50
CA ILE A 153 -12.83 8.81 -20.51
C ILE A 153 -13.19 10.28 -20.78
N LYS A 154 -13.29 11.11 -19.74
CA LYS A 154 -13.59 12.54 -19.88
C LYS A 154 -12.50 13.27 -20.68
N GLN A 155 -11.22 13.03 -20.34
CA GLN A 155 -10.10 13.63 -21.06
C GLN A 155 -10.00 13.12 -22.51
N TYR A 156 -10.26 11.83 -22.74
CA TYR A 156 -10.30 11.25 -24.07
C TYR A 156 -11.38 11.91 -24.95
N ARG A 157 -12.58 12.14 -24.41
CA ARG A 157 -13.65 12.86 -25.11
C ARG A 157 -13.31 14.33 -25.40
N GLN A 158 -12.56 14.99 -24.54
CA GLN A 158 -12.22 16.41 -24.71
C GLN A 158 -11.02 16.66 -25.63
N TYR A 159 -9.98 15.83 -25.57
CA TYR A 159 -8.70 16.09 -26.26
C TYR A 159 -8.33 15.03 -27.32
N GLY A 160 -9.15 14.00 -27.50
CA GLY A 160 -8.96 12.96 -28.51
C GLY A 160 -7.64 12.21 -28.34
N SER A 161 -6.92 11.95 -29.44
CA SER A 161 -5.66 11.21 -29.45
C SER A 161 -4.53 11.88 -28.66
N SER A 162 -4.59 13.20 -28.49
CA SER A 162 -3.60 13.96 -27.68
C SER A 162 -3.77 13.77 -26.17
N ALA A 163 -4.93 13.24 -25.73
CA ALA A 163 -5.23 12.99 -24.32
C ALA A 163 -4.26 11.98 -23.69
N TRP A 164 -3.89 10.92 -24.41
CA TRP A 164 -3.00 9.86 -23.90
C TRP A 164 -1.64 10.39 -23.47
N ARG A 165 -1.07 11.32 -24.25
CA ARG A 165 0.24 11.92 -23.93
C ARG A 165 0.17 12.82 -22.69
N ARG A 166 -0.97 13.48 -22.44
CA ARG A 166 -1.21 14.27 -21.21
C ARG A 166 -1.47 13.37 -20.00
N LEU A 167 -2.30 12.34 -20.17
CA LEU A 167 -2.65 11.39 -19.11
C LEU A 167 -1.41 10.62 -18.59
N ALA A 168 -0.50 10.26 -19.49
CA ALA A 168 0.79 9.66 -19.14
C ALA A 168 1.71 10.63 -18.39
N ARG A 169 1.73 11.92 -18.80
CA ARG A 169 2.57 12.96 -18.16
C ARG A 169 2.08 13.31 -16.75
N ASP A 170 0.77 13.28 -16.52
CA ASP A 170 0.18 13.61 -15.23
C ASP A 170 0.26 12.46 -14.21
N GLY A 171 0.76 11.28 -14.62
CA GLY A 171 0.86 10.09 -13.77
C GLY A 171 -0.47 9.40 -13.50
N ILE A 172 -1.55 9.81 -14.18
CA ILE A 172 -2.87 9.18 -14.02
C ILE A 172 -2.84 7.74 -14.58
N GLN A 173 -2.11 7.53 -15.68
CA GLN A 173 -1.97 6.19 -16.26
C GLN A 173 -1.25 5.23 -15.31
N THR A 174 -0.15 5.67 -14.67
CA THR A 174 0.60 4.82 -13.74
C THR A 174 -0.20 4.52 -12.47
N MET A 175 -0.94 5.50 -11.93
CA MET A 175 -1.83 5.30 -10.78
C MET A 175 -2.99 4.35 -11.11
N CYS A 176 -3.61 4.49 -12.27
CA CYS A 176 -4.67 3.59 -12.73
C CYS A 176 -4.16 2.16 -12.91
N MET A 177 -2.99 2.00 -13.55
CA MET A 177 -2.37 0.69 -13.76
C MET A 177 -2.01 0.03 -12.43
N ALA A 178 -1.50 0.78 -11.46
CA ALA A 178 -1.24 0.27 -10.11
C ALA A 178 -2.53 -0.16 -9.39
N ALA A 179 -3.61 0.64 -9.47
CA ALA A 179 -4.89 0.29 -8.86
C ALA A 179 -5.53 -0.96 -9.50
N LEU A 180 -5.44 -1.09 -10.83
CA LEU A 180 -5.91 -2.27 -11.56
C LEU A 180 -5.08 -3.51 -11.23
N CYS A 181 -3.75 -3.37 -11.16
CA CYS A 181 -2.84 -4.43 -10.76
C CYS A 181 -3.21 -4.95 -9.37
N ASN A 182 -3.37 -4.06 -8.38
CA ASN A 182 -3.77 -4.43 -7.03
C ASN A 182 -5.17 -5.07 -6.99
N THR A 183 -6.12 -4.58 -7.79
CA THR A 183 -7.45 -5.21 -7.91
C THR A 183 -7.37 -6.62 -8.47
N MET A 184 -6.52 -6.86 -9.48
CA MET A 184 -6.28 -8.20 -10.03
C MET A 184 -5.60 -9.11 -9.00
N CYS A 185 -4.61 -8.61 -8.26
CA CYS A 185 -3.98 -9.34 -7.15
C CYS A 185 -5.02 -9.74 -6.10
N CYS A 186 -5.92 -8.82 -5.73
CA CYS A 186 -7.02 -9.10 -4.80
C CYS A 186 -7.94 -10.24 -5.28
N ILE A 187 -8.28 -10.26 -6.56
CA ILE A 187 -9.11 -11.32 -7.14
C ILE A 187 -8.37 -12.65 -7.14
N LEU A 188 -7.08 -12.66 -7.53
CA LEU A 188 -6.25 -13.87 -7.52
C LEU A 188 -6.10 -14.46 -6.12
N LEU A 189 -6.00 -13.62 -5.09
CA LEU A 189 -5.93 -14.04 -3.69
C LEU A 189 -7.23 -14.72 -3.21
N ILE A 190 -8.41 -14.27 -3.66
CA ILE A 190 -9.67 -14.95 -3.34
C ILE A 190 -9.78 -16.30 -4.05
N VAL A 191 -9.41 -16.33 -5.33
CA VAL A 191 -9.56 -17.55 -6.14
C VAL A 191 -8.62 -18.67 -5.66
N GLN A 192 -7.57 -18.33 -4.90
CA GLN A 192 -6.58 -19.26 -4.33
C GLN A 192 -6.17 -20.37 -5.31
N PRO A 193 -5.75 -20.06 -6.55
CA PRO A 193 -5.44 -21.09 -7.54
C PRO A 193 -4.28 -22.01 -7.10
N ALA A 194 -3.45 -21.57 -6.14
CA ALA A 194 -2.32 -22.30 -5.58
C ALA A 194 -2.60 -23.03 -4.24
N GLY A 195 -3.83 -23.00 -3.72
CA GLY A 195 -4.19 -23.66 -2.45
C GLY A 195 -3.65 -22.95 -1.19
N PRO A 196 -3.41 -23.68 -0.08
CA PRO A 196 -3.10 -23.11 1.25
C PRO A 196 -1.74 -22.42 1.37
N ASN A 197 -0.86 -22.50 0.37
CA ASN A 197 0.41 -21.75 0.33
C ASN A 197 0.25 -20.31 -0.19
N SER A 198 -0.95 -19.74 -0.07
CA SER A 198 -1.30 -18.40 -0.57
C SER A 198 -0.62 -17.26 0.20
N ASP A 199 0.07 -17.56 1.30
CA ASP A 199 0.85 -16.59 2.08
C ASP A 199 1.95 -15.90 1.24
N LEU A 200 2.51 -16.62 0.25
CA LEU A 200 3.50 -16.07 -0.68
C LEU A 200 2.91 -15.02 -1.63
N LEU A 201 1.65 -15.20 -2.05
CA LEU A 201 0.94 -14.20 -2.87
C LEU A 201 0.59 -12.97 -2.04
N LEU A 202 0.27 -13.16 -0.75
CA LEU A 202 0.10 -12.05 0.17
C LEU A 202 1.42 -11.29 0.32
N ALA A 203 2.56 -11.97 0.45
CA ALA A 203 3.88 -11.34 0.56
C ALA A 203 4.35 -10.64 -0.73
N MET A 204 3.97 -11.15 -1.91
CA MET A 204 4.35 -10.57 -3.20
C MET A 204 3.56 -9.32 -3.60
N ASP A 205 2.37 -9.09 -3.03
CA ASP A 205 1.58 -7.87 -3.29
C ASP A 205 2.18 -6.62 -2.62
N TRP A 206 3.14 -6.80 -1.70
CA TRP A 206 3.84 -5.75 -0.95
C TRP A 206 5.24 -5.47 -1.48
#